data_AF-A0A7Y4TZ99-F1
#
_entry.id   AF-A0A7Y4TZ99-F1
#
_cell.length_a   1.000
_cell.length_b   1.000
_cell.length_c   1.000
_cell.angle_alpha   90.00
_cell.angle_beta   90.00
_cell.angle_gamma   90.00
#
_symmetry.space_group_name_H-M   'P 1'
#
loop_
_entity.id
_entity.type
_entity.pdbx_description
1 polymer ?
#
loop_
_entity_poly.entity_id
_entity_poly.type
_entity_poly.pdbx_seq_one_letter_code
_entity_poly.pdbx_strand_id
1 'polypeptide(L)' 'MQELIDKLKTEAGLTDEQAKQAIATIKSFVVEKFPMLEGAVSSIFGADE' A
#
# COMPACT_ATOMS: atom_id res chain seq x y z
N MET A 1 4.86 -2.32 -6.97
CA MET A 1 3.51 -2.44 -6.37
C MET A 1 2.82 -3.77 -6.71
N GLN A 2 2.86 -4.24 -7.96
CA GLN A 2 2.28 -5.54 -8.35
C GLN A 2 2.79 -6.74 -7.54
N GLU A 3 4.10 -6.82 -7.27
CA GLU A 3 4.68 -7.88 -6.43
C GLU A 3 4.07 -7.92 -5.01
N LEU A 4 3.82 -6.76 -4.41
CA LEU A 4 3.20 -6.66 -3.09
C LEU A 4 1.73 -7.13 -3.14
N ILE A 5 1.00 -6.75 -4.19
CA ILE A 5 -0.38 -7.22 -4.41
C ILE A 5 -0.41 -8.74 -4.54
N ASP A 6 0.49 -9.33 -5.31
CA ASP A 6 0.55 -10.78 -5.49
C ASP A 6 0.97 -11.50 -4.21
N LYS A 7 1.88 -10.93 -3.40
CA LYS A 7 2.16 -11.41 -2.05
C LYS A 7 0.94 -11.37 -1.13
N LEU A 8 0.20 -10.26 -1.11
CA LEU A 8 -1.01 -10.13 -0.31
C LEU A 8 -2.10 -11.14 -0.71
N LYS A 9 -2.23 -11.42 -2.01
CA LYS A 9 -3.15 -12.44 -2.52
C LYS A 9 -2.72 -13.86 -2.15
N THR A 10 -1.43 -14.17 -2.31
CA THR A 10 -0.90 -15.53 -2.11
C THR A 10 -0.70 -15.88 -0.64
N GLU A 11 -0.15 -14.96 0.16
CA GLU A 11 0.22 -15.20 1.55
C GLU A 11 -0.91 -14.86 2.54
N ALA A 12 -1.72 -13.84 2.24
CA ALA A 12 -2.83 -13.39 3.10
C ALA A 12 -4.22 -13.76 2.56
N GLY A 13 -4.31 -14.40 1.38
CA GLY A 13 -5.57 -14.86 0.81
C GLY A 13 -6.52 -13.73 0.37
N LEU A 14 -6.00 -12.52 0.14
CA LEU A 14 -6.81 -11.38 -0.26
C LEU A 14 -7.25 -11.46 -1.72
N THR A 15 -8.39 -10.86 -2.04
CA THR A 15 -8.74 -10.55 -3.44
C THR A 15 -7.89 -9.37 -3.94
N ASP A 16 -7.87 -9.16 -5.26
CA ASP A 16 -7.15 -8.02 -5.86
C ASP A 16 -7.63 -6.66 -5.30
N GLU A 17 -8.94 -6.50 -5.13
CA GLU A 17 -9.55 -5.30 -4.56
C GLU A 17 -9.17 -5.12 -3.08
N GLN A 18 -9.18 -6.20 -2.29
CA GLN A 18 -8.78 -6.16 -0.89
C GLN A 18 -7.28 -5.84 -0.74
N ALA A 19 -6.42 -6.37 -1.60
CA ALA A 19 -4.99 -6.08 -1.57
C ALA A 19 -4.72 -4.59 -1.87
N LYS A 20 -5.38 -4.03 -2.88
CA LYS A 20 -5.31 -2.59 -3.20
C LYS A 20 -5.80 -1.74 -2.03
N GLN A 21 -6.94 -2.10 -1.43
CA GLN A 21 -7.49 -1.40 -0.28
C GLN A 21 -6.57 -1.49 0.95
N ALA A 22 -5.95 -2.64 1.20
CA ALA A 22 -5.02 -2.83 2.31
C ALA A 22 -3.81 -1.91 2.17
N ILE A 23 -3.23 -1.82 0.97
CA ILE A 23 -2.09 -0.93 0.71
C ILE A 23 -2.48 0.53 0.90
N ALA A 24 -3.64 0.95 0.37
CA ALA A 24 -4.15 2.31 0.57
C ALA A 24 -4.37 2.63 2.06
N THR A 25 -4.91 1.68 2.82
CA THR A 25 -5.14 1.84 4.27
C THR A 25 -3.82 1.99 5.03
N ILE A 26 -2.81 1.18 4.70
CA ILE A 26 -1.47 1.27 5.31
C ILE A 26 -0.82 2.62 4.97
N LYS A 27 -0.88 3.05 3.69
CA LYS A 27 -0.38 4.36 3.25
C LYS A 27 -0.98 5.48 4.09
N SER A 28 -2.30 5.54 4.18
CA SER A 28 -3.01 6.57 4.95
C SER A 28 -2.63 6.52 6.44
N PHE A 29 -2.57 5.34 7.04
CA PHE A 29 -2.19 5.19 8.44
C PHE A 29 -0.77 5.69 8.72
N VAL A 30 0.20 5.35 7.86
CA VAL A 30 1.59 5.79 8.02
C VAL A 30 1.72 7.29 7.86
N VAL A 31 1.04 7.91 6.88
CA VAL A 31 1.06 9.38 6.71
C VAL A 31 0.42 10.08 7.91
N GLU A 32 -0.69 9.55 8.42
CA GLU A 32 -1.36 10.10 9.61
C GLU A 32 -0.45 10.04 10.85
N LYS A 33 0.26 8.92 11.07
CA LYS A 33 1.14 8.75 12.23
C LYS A 33 2.51 9.42 12.07
N PHE A 34 3.00 9.53 10.85
CA PHE A 34 4.34 10.02 10.52
C PHE A 34 4.28 10.99 9.33
N PRO A 35 3.69 12.18 9.49
CA PRO A 35 3.48 13.12 8.39
C PRO A 35 4.77 13.54 7.68
N MET A 36 5.90 13.53 8.41
CA MET A 36 7.22 13.78 7.82
C MET A 36 7.65 12.77 6.74
N LEU A 37 7.02 11.59 6.69
CA LEU A 37 7.32 10.54 5.71
C LEU A 37 6.41 10.60 4.47
N GLU A 38 5.47 11.55 4.38
CA GLU A 38 4.48 11.62 3.30
C GLU A 38 5.10 11.57 1.90
N GLY A 39 6.17 12.33 1.65
CA GLY A 39 6.87 12.34 0.37
C GLY A 39 7.51 10.99 0.02
N ALA A 40 8.12 10.33 1.00
CA ALA A 40 8.75 9.01 0.83
C ALA A 40 7.70 7.92 0.61
N VAL A 41 6.63 7.92 1.40
CA VAL A 41 5.48 7.01 1.26
C VAL A 41 4.82 7.21 -0.11
N SER A 42 4.64 8.45 -0.55
CA SER A 42 4.09 8.72 -1.89
C SER A 42 5.03 8.26 -3.01
N SER A 43 6.35 8.30 -2.82
CA SER A 43 7.30 7.77 -3.81
C SER A 43 7.29 6.23 -3.88
N ILE A 44 7.06 5.56 -2.74
CA ILE A 44 7.02 4.09 -2.65
C ILE A 44 5.69 3.53 -3.15
N PHE A 45 4.57 4.17 -2.79
CA PHE A 45 3.21 3.69 -3.04
C PHE A 45 2.46 4.45 -4.14
N GLY A 46 3.06 5.50 -4.72
CA GLY A 46 2.44 6.35 -5.75
C GLY A 46 3.01 6.14 -7.16
N ALA A 47 3.78 5.07 -7.39
CA ALA A 47 4.35 4.75 -8.71
C ALA A 47 3.34 4.08 -9.68
N ASP A 48 2.05 4.27 -9.48
CA ASP A 48 0.99 3.80 -10.37
C ASP A 48 0.08 5.00 -10.74
N GLU A 49 0.58 5.86 -11.64
CA GLU A 49 -0.25 6.57 -12.63
C GLU A 49 -0.20 5.79 -13.95
#